data_AF-A0A7Y5VRJ9-F1
#
_entry.id   AF-A0A7Y5VRJ9-F1
#
_cell.length_a   1.000
_cell.length_b   1.000
_cell.length_c   1.000
_cell.angle_alpha   90.00
_cell.angle_beta   90.00
_cell.angle_gamma   90.00
#
_symmetry.space_group_name_H-M   'P 1'
#
loop_
_entity.id
_entity.type
_entity.pdbx_description
1 polymer ?
#
loop_
_entity_poly.entity_id
_entity_poly.type
_entity_poly.pdbx_seq_one_letter_code
_entity_poly.pdbx_strand_id
1 'polypeptide(L)'
;MAYDPVRDVVVLFGGWDGTRLGDTWELDGATWTQRSSTGPSPRYGHAMAFDHASPKVILFGGQDGAGYNGATWQWDGTQWKQRPPAGPSARAYHAMASNAYDRRILLSGGYNGSNMNDTWEWNGRKWTQIVGSAHGSRRAHGMSYDPDRGQIVVFGGVVVITNGATWHYGPPAVCQSGDLNFDGVVDELDVPLFVALQLDSAGVHPATFCSADMDDSGTIDGDDIQLFLDRLPPS
;
A
#
# COMPACT_ATOMS: atom_id res chain seq x y z
N MET A 1 4.85 -0.32 -12.50
CA MET A 1 5.75 -1.45 -12.16
C MET A 1 5.40 -1.94 -10.77
N ALA A 2 5.67 -3.21 -10.48
CA ALA A 2 5.57 -3.80 -9.14
C ALA A 2 6.63 -4.88 -8.96
N TYR A 3 7.16 -5.03 -7.75
CA TYR A 3 8.07 -6.12 -7.41
C TYR A 3 7.29 -7.36 -6.98
N ASP A 4 7.64 -8.51 -7.54
CA ASP A 4 7.13 -9.83 -7.16
C ASP A 4 8.19 -10.54 -6.30
N PRO A 5 8.03 -10.55 -4.97
CA PRO A 5 9.02 -11.14 -4.06
C PRO A 5 9.04 -12.67 -4.10
N VAL A 6 8.02 -13.32 -4.66
CA VAL A 6 7.97 -14.79 -4.74
C VAL A 6 8.84 -15.29 -5.88
N ARG A 7 8.92 -14.51 -6.96
CA ARG A 7 9.72 -14.83 -8.15
C ARG A 7 11.00 -14.01 -8.25
N ASP A 8 11.20 -13.07 -7.32
CA ASP A 8 12.31 -12.11 -7.27
C ASP A 8 12.47 -11.34 -8.59
N VAL A 9 11.36 -10.77 -9.08
CA VAL A 9 11.35 -10.00 -10.34
C VAL A 9 10.60 -8.67 -10.21
N VAL A 10 11.04 -7.65 -10.95
CA VAL A 10 10.23 -6.45 -11.19
C VAL A 10 9.38 -6.64 -12.44
N VAL A 11 8.07 -6.52 -12.30
CA VAL A 11 7.10 -6.58 -13.40
C VAL A 11 6.77 -5.17 -13.88
N LEU A 12 6.95 -4.94 -15.18
CA LEU A 12 6.55 -3.73 -15.90
C LEU A 12 5.46 -4.10 -16.91
N PHE A 13 4.46 -3.23 -17.04
CA PHE A 13 3.45 -3.33 -18.08
C PHE A 13 3.20 -1.95 -18.70
N GLY A 14 3.06 -1.91 -20.02
CA GLY A 14 2.65 -0.75 -20.77
C GLY A 14 3.51 0.50 -20.56
N GLY A 15 2.88 1.68 -20.65
CA GLY A 15 3.56 2.97 -20.63
C GLY A 15 3.32 3.81 -21.88
N TRP A 16 4.19 4.80 -22.11
CA TRP A 16 4.10 5.73 -23.23
C TRP A 16 5.48 6.07 -23.78
N ASP A 17 5.68 5.85 -25.08
CA ASP A 17 6.92 6.16 -25.82
C ASP A 17 6.66 7.08 -27.04
N GLY A 18 5.46 7.67 -27.10
CA GLY A 18 4.89 8.28 -28.31
C GLY A 18 3.61 7.58 -28.74
N THR A 19 3.45 6.31 -28.39
CA THR A 19 2.17 5.57 -28.40
C THR A 19 1.91 4.91 -27.04
N ARG A 20 0.70 4.38 -26.84
CA ARG A 20 0.43 3.52 -25.67
C ARG A 20 1.09 2.17 -25.89
N LEU A 21 1.80 1.70 -24.88
CA LEU A 21 2.39 0.36 -24.85
C LEU A 21 1.49 -0.60 -24.06
N GLY A 22 1.53 -1.88 -24.42
CA GLY A 22 0.76 -2.96 -23.78
C GLY A 22 1.56 -4.25 -23.64
N ASP A 23 2.88 -4.14 -23.72
CA ASP A 23 3.82 -5.22 -23.48
C ASP A 23 4.05 -5.42 -21.97
N THR A 24 4.48 -6.63 -21.62
CA THR A 24 4.88 -7.00 -20.26
C THR A 24 6.36 -7.33 -20.25
N TRP A 25 7.09 -6.81 -19.29
CA TRP A 25 8.51 -7.06 -19.09
C TRP A 25 8.77 -7.48 -17.66
N GLU A 26 9.74 -8.38 -17.47
CA GLU A 26 10.22 -8.79 -16.16
C GLU A 26 11.73 -8.57 -16.06
N LEU A 27 12.18 -8.01 -14.94
CA LEU A 27 13.59 -7.84 -14.61
C LEU A 27 13.94 -8.78 -13.45
N ASP A 28 14.90 -9.67 -13.65
CA ASP A 28 15.41 -10.65 -12.66
C ASP A 28 16.58 -10.10 -11.80
N GLY A 29 16.67 -8.77 -11.68
CA GLY A 29 17.78 -8.08 -11.05
C GLY A 29 18.96 -7.79 -11.99
N ALA A 30 19.05 -8.44 -13.16
CA ALA A 30 20.12 -8.21 -14.13
C ALA A 30 19.60 -7.96 -15.55
N THR A 31 18.60 -8.72 -16.00
CA THR A 31 18.16 -8.75 -17.40
C THR A 31 16.67 -8.48 -17.52
N TRP A 32 16.32 -7.56 -18.40
CA TRP A 32 14.93 -7.37 -18.83
C TRP A 32 14.55 -8.42 -19.88
N THR A 33 13.49 -9.18 -19.59
CA THR A 33 12.91 -10.17 -20.51
C THR A 33 11.47 -9.80 -20.82
N GLN A 34 11.15 -9.65 -22.11
CA GLN A 34 9.77 -9.44 -22.54
C GLN A 34 8.96 -10.73 -22.40
N ARG A 35 7.80 -10.65 -21.75
CA ARG A 35 6.88 -11.76 -21.59
C ARG A 35 5.81 -11.69 -22.66
N SER A 36 5.72 -12.74 -23.48
CA SER A 36 4.61 -12.88 -24.43
C SER A 36 3.35 -13.29 -23.67
N SER A 37 2.38 -12.40 -23.57
CA SER A 37 1.08 -12.69 -22.96
C SER A 37 -0.02 -11.89 -23.62
N THR A 38 -1.23 -12.44 -23.64
CA THR A 38 -2.44 -11.66 -23.87
C THR A 38 -2.84 -11.02 -22.54
N GLY A 39 -3.18 -9.74 -22.56
CA GLY A 39 -3.40 -9.00 -21.33
C GLY A 39 -4.18 -7.70 -21.53
N PRO A 40 -4.02 -6.73 -20.62
CA PRO A 40 -4.71 -5.46 -20.71
C PRO A 40 -4.43 -4.77 -22.06
N SER A 41 -5.37 -3.93 -22.52
CA SER A 41 -5.11 -3.05 -23.65
C SER A 41 -3.92 -2.11 -23.37
N PRO A 42 -3.17 -1.68 -24.41
CA PRO A 42 -2.11 -0.70 -24.26
C PRO A 42 -2.57 0.55 -23.51
N ARG A 43 -1.85 0.91 -22.45
CA ARG A 43 -2.27 1.97 -21.51
C ARG A 43 -1.10 2.56 -20.73
N TYR A 44 -1.33 3.74 -20.18
CA TYR A 44 -0.41 4.44 -19.28
C TYR A 44 -1.16 5.04 -18.10
N GLY A 45 -0.44 5.52 -17.09
CA GLY A 45 -1.03 6.08 -15.87
C GLY A 45 -1.85 5.08 -15.04
N HIS A 46 -1.65 3.77 -15.26
CA HIS A 46 -2.16 2.72 -14.39
C HIS A 46 -1.23 2.56 -13.19
N ALA A 47 -1.69 1.89 -12.13
CA ALA A 47 -0.85 1.51 -11.00
C ALA A 47 -0.79 -0.01 -10.85
N MET A 48 0.30 -0.50 -10.24
CA MET A 48 0.52 -1.91 -10.00
C MET A 48 1.05 -2.12 -8.58
N ALA A 49 0.65 -3.21 -7.94
CA ALA A 49 1.17 -3.63 -6.63
C ALA A 49 1.11 -5.16 -6.50
N PHE A 50 1.95 -5.74 -5.65
CA PHE A 50 1.94 -7.18 -5.41
C PHE A 50 0.92 -7.55 -4.32
N ASP A 51 0.14 -8.57 -4.59
CA ASP A 51 -0.88 -9.09 -3.68
C ASP A 51 -0.31 -10.23 -2.85
N HIS A 52 0.04 -9.94 -1.60
CA HIS A 52 0.56 -10.96 -0.69
C HIS A 52 -0.50 -11.98 -0.25
N ALA A 53 -1.80 -11.70 -0.38
CA ALA A 53 -2.87 -12.65 -0.04
C ALA A 53 -3.08 -13.70 -1.15
N SER A 54 -2.91 -13.29 -2.40
CA SER A 54 -2.90 -14.17 -3.57
C SER A 54 -1.70 -13.81 -4.46
N PRO A 55 -0.53 -14.48 -4.33
CA PRO A 55 0.79 -14.03 -4.81
C PRO A 55 0.82 -13.77 -6.31
N LYS A 56 0.40 -12.57 -6.68
CA LYS A 56 0.18 -12.10 -8.06
C LYS A 56 0.36 -10.59 -8.09
N VAL A 57 0.79 -10.07 -9.22
CA VAL A 57 0.81 -8.62 -9.42
C VAL A 57 -0.58 -8.17 -9.85
N ILE A 58 -1.13 -7.17 -9.17
CA ILE A 58 -2.39 -6.53 -9.50
C ILE A 58 -2.10 -5.29 -10.33
N LEU A 59 -2.83 -5.10 -11.42
CA LEU A 59 -2.89 -3.87 -12.18
C LEU A 59 -4.31 -3.29 -12.10
N PHE A 60 -4.42 -1.99 -11.87
CA PHE A 60 -5.69 -1.29 -11.95
C PHE A 60 -5.62 -0.03 -12.82
N GLY A 61 -6.70 0.17 -13.57
CA GLY A 61 -7.01 1.40 -14.27
C GLY A 61 -6.03 1.80 -15.38
N GLY A 62 -5.76 3.10 -15.46
CA GLY A 62 -4.99 3.75 -16.53
C GLY A 62 -5.86 4.33 -17.64
N GLN A 63 -5.21 4.86 -18.67
CA GLN A 63 -5.87 5.39 -19.86
C GLN A 63 -5.41 4.63 -21.11
N ASP A 64 -6.38 4.08 -21.85
CA ASP A 64 -6.15 3.38 -23.12
C ASP A 64 -6.76 4.17 -24.30
N GLY A 65 -6.91 3.52 -25.45
CA GLY A 65 -7.52 4.11 -26.64
C GLY A 65 -9.01 4.44 -26.50
N ALA A 66 -9.72 3.80 -25.56
CA ALA A 66 -11.15 4.01 -25.31
C ALA A 66 -11.42 5.04 -24.20
N GLY A 67 -10.41 5.38 -23.38
CA GLY A 67 -10.52 6.39 -22.34
C GLY A 67 -9.93 5.91 -21.02
N TYR A 68 -10.44 6.43 -19.89
CA TYR A 68 -10.09 5.91 -18.58
C TYR A 68 -10.62 4.49 -18.44
N ASN A 69 -9.79 3.62 -17.88
CA ASN A 69 -10.11 2.22 -17.68
C ASN A 69 -10.29 1.94 -16.17
N GLY A 70 -11.19 1.02 -15.83
CA GLY A 70 -11.47 0.58 -14.46
C GLY A 70 -11.31 -0.92 -14.28
N ALA A 71 -10.68 -1.61 -15.23
CA ALA A 71 -10.43 -3.03 -15.15
C ALA A 71 -9.32 -3.33 -14.14
N THR A 72 -9.54 -4.38 -13.36
CA THR A 72 -8.52 -5.01 -12.51
C THR A 72 -7.97 -6.24 -13.23
N TRP A 73 -6.65 -6.35 -13.29
CA TRP A 73 -5.94 -7.49 -13.89
C TRP A 73 -4.99 -8.11 -12.88
N GLN A 74 -4.82 -9.44 -12.95
CA GLN A 74 -3.86 -10.19 -12.15
C GLN A 74 -2.82 -10.84 -13.06
N TRP A 75 -1.55 -10.70 -12.73
CA TRP A 75 -0.44 -11.39 -13.38
C TRP A 75 0.10 -12.48 -12.46
N ASP A 76 0.15 -13.71 -12.96
CA ASP A 76 0.64 -14.88 -12.23
C ASP A 76 2.08 -15.28 -12.56
N GLY A 77 2.80 -14.45 -13.34
CA GLY A 77 4.13 -14.76 -13.88
C GLY A 77 4.12 -15.37 -15.29
N THR A 78 2.95 -15.75 -15.79
CA THR A 78 2.80 -16.35 -17.12
C THR A 78 1.71 -15.68 -17.95
N GLN A 79 0.58 -15.33 -17.35
CA GLN A 79 -0.58 -14.79 -18.03
C GLN A 79 -1.29 -13.72 -17.19
N TRP A 80 -1.93 -12.80 -17.90
CA TRP A 80 -2.84 -11.85 -17.31
C TRP A 80 -4.26 -12.44 -17.24
N LYS A 81 -4.92 -12.26 -16.10
CA LYS A 81 -6.32 -12.63 -15.93
C LYS A 81 -7.12 -11.41 -15.44
N GLN A 82 -8.13 -11.03 -16.21
CA GLN A 82 -9.05 -9.97 -15.80
C GLN A 82 -9.94 -10.44 -14.65
N ARG A 83 -10.15 -9.57 -13.67
CA ARG A 83 -11.08 -9.78 -12.56
C ARG A 83 -12.43 -9.13 -12.83
N PRO A 84 -13.52 -9.61 -12.19
CA PRO A 84 -14.83 -8.99 -12.31
C PRO A 84 -14.78 -7.48 -12.01
N PRO A 85 -15.62 -6.66 -12.67
CA PRO A 85 -15.52 -5.19 -12.67
C PRO A 85 -15.97 -4.52 -11.36
N ALA A 86 -16.15 -5.24 -10.26
CA ALA A 86 -16.54 -4.66 -8.99
C ALA A 86 -15.35 -3.95 -8.34
N GLY A 87 -15.45 -2.64 -8.13
CA GLY A 87 -14.40 -1.86 -7.47
C GLY A 87 -14.41 -0.36 -7.81
N PRO A 88 -13.25 0.31 -7.72
CA PRO A 88 -13.14 1.73 -8.00
C PRO A 88 -13.62 2.07 -9.41
N SER A 89 -14.12 3.29 -9.59
CA SER A 89 -14.44 3.79 -10.94
C SER A 89 -13.18 3.86 -11.81
N ALA A 90 -13.38 3.83 -13.13
CA ALA A 90 -12.31 4.02 -14.10
C ALA A 90 -11.55 5.33 -13.86
N ARG A 91 -10.21 5.27 -13.88
CA ARG A 91 -9.30 6.38 -13.55
C ARG A 91 -7.86 6.12 -13.97
N ALA A 92 -7.06 7.17 -14.08
CA ALA A 92 -5.61 7.11 -14.25
C ALA A 92 -4.89 7.94 -13.17
N TYR A 93 -3.57 7.79 -13.07
CA TYR A 93 -2.67 8.53 -12.17
C TYR A 93 -3.05 8.46 -10.69
N HIS A 94 -3.67 7.36 -10.28
CA HIS A 94 -3.85 7.00 -8.87
C HIS A 94 -2.58 6.30 -8.38
N ALA A 95 -2.42 6.18 -7.06
CA ALA A 95 -1.35 5.40 -6.48
C ALA A 95 -1.88 4.07 -5.93
N MET A 96 -1.04 3.04 -5.96
CA MET A 96 -1.28 1.76 -5.28
C MET A 96 -0.07 1.39 -4.44
N ALA A 97 -0.30 0.81 -3.27
CA ALA A 97 0.73 0.31 -2.37
C ALA A 97 0.25 -0.98 -1.72
N SER A 98 1.15 -1.96 -1.64
CA SER A 98 0.93 -3.21 -0.93
C SER A 98 1.38 -3.07 0.52
N ASN A 99 0.53 -3.53 1.44
CA ASN A 99 0.90 -3.82 2.82
C ASN A 99 1.16 -5.32 2.93
N ALA A 100 2.41 -5.70 3.19
CA ALA A 100 2.81 -7.10 3.30
C ALA A 100 2.33 -7.78 4.59
N TYR A 101 2.14 -7.02 5.68
CA TYR A 101 1.69 -7.52 6.98
C TYR A 101 0.21 -7.88 6.94
N ASP A 102 -0.63 -6.93 6.50
CA ASP A 102 -2.09 -7.17 6.41
C ASP A 102 -2.50 -7.89 5.11
N ARG A 103 -1.54 -8.07 4.20
CA ARG A 103 -1.70 -8.71 2.90
C ARG A 103 -2.78 -8.03 2.05
N ARG A 104 -2.84 -6.70 2.11
CA ARG A 104 -3.81 -5.87 1.38
C ARG A 104 -3.11 -4.91 0.43
N ILE A 105 -3.83 -4.47 -0.59
CA ILE A 105 -3.38 -3.37 -1.45
C ILE A 105 -4.32 -2.21 -1.27
N LEU A 106 -3.78 -1.02 -1.03
CA LEU A 106 -4.54 0.21 -1.10
C LEU A 106 -4.42 0.84 -2.48
N LEU A 107 -5.49 1.50 -2.89
CA LEU A 107 -5.55 2.42 -4.01
C LEU A 107 -6.09 3.75 -3.50
N SER A 108 -5.47 4.87 -3.89
CA SER A 108 -5.98 6.19 -3.53
C SER A 108 -5.97 7.17 -4.72
N GLY A 109 -6.99 8.03 -4.73
CA GLY A 109 -7.10 9.17 -5.62
C GLY A 109 -7.11 8.83 -7.10
N GLY A 110 -6.44 9.66 -7.90
CA GLY A 110 -6.39 9.57 -9.35
C GLY A 110 -7.25 10.62 -10.04
N TYR A 111 -7.48 10.40 -11.33
CA TYR A 111 -8.19 11.33 -12.21
C TYR A 111 -9.05 10.60 -13.24
N ASN A 112 -10.28 11.07 -13.41
CA ASN A 112 -11.23 10.59 -14.43
C ASN A 112 -12.02 11.73 -15.10
N GLY A 113 -11.44 12.94 -15.12
CA GLY A 113 -12.15 14.18 -15.45
C GLY A 113 -12.19 15.16 -14.27
N SER A 114 -12.11 14.63 -13.05
CA SER A 114 -11.85 15.38 -11.82
C SER A 114 -10.83 14.64 -10.95
N ASN A 115 -10.14 15.38 -10.06
CA ASN A 115 -9.25 14.75 -9.08
C ASN A 115 -10.09 13.99 -8.04
N MET A 116 -9.61 12.82 -7.66
CA MET A 116 -10.29 11.92 -6.75
C MET A 116 -9.58 11.86 -5.40
N ASN A 117 -10.31 11.54 -4.34
CA ASN A 117 -9.83 11.40 -2.96
C ASN A 117 -10.30 10.11 -2.27
N ASP A 118 -11.07 9.28 -2.97
CA ASP A 118 -11.50 8.00 -2.44
C ASP A 118 -10.33 7.03 -2.29
N THR A 119 -10.44 6.18 -1.27
CA THR A 119 -9.49 5.12 -0.98
C THR A 119 -10.20 3.78 -1.06
N TRP A 120 -9.55 2.80 -1.68
CA TRP A 120 -10.06 1.46 -1.86
C TRP A 120 -9.03 0.44 -1.39
N GLU A 121 -9.52 -0.66 -0.87
CA GLU A 121 -8.71 -1.78 -0.40
C GLU A 121 -9.02 -3.03 -1.21
N TRP A 122 -7.97 -3.71 -1.66
CA TRP A 122 -8.03 -5.03 -2.26
C TRP A 122 -7.55 -6.08 -1.26
N ASN A 123 -8.40 -7.07 -0.99
CA ASN A 123 -8.17 -8.13 -0.01
C ASN A 123 -7.74 -9.47 -0.63
N GLY A 124 -7.26 -9.47 -1.87
CA GLY A 124 -6.95 -10.69 -2.63
C GLY A 124 -8.07 -11.18 -3.54
N ARG A 125 -9.31 -10.72 -3.32
CA ARG A 125 -10.49 -11.21 -4.06
C ARG A 125 -11.35 -10.10 -4.64
N LYS A 126 -11.59 -9.04 -3.88
CA LYS A 126 -12.47 -7.93 -4.22
C LYS A 126 -11.93 -6.61 -3.70
N TRP A 127 -12.37 -5.53 -4.34
CA TRP A 127 -12.21 -4.16 -3.85
C TRP A 127 -13.32 -3.82 -2.85
N THR A 128 -12.96 -3.11 -1.78
CA THR A 128 -13.90 -2.51 -0.82
C THR A 128 -13.50 -1.05 -0.61
N GLN A 129 -14.45 -0.14 -0.66
CA GLN A 129 -14.16 1.29 -0.45
C GLN A 129 -13.95 1.54 1.04
N ILE A 130 -12.88 2.27 1.38
CA ILE A 130 -12.65 2.73 2.74
C ILE A 130 -13.27 4.12 2.89
N VAL A 131 -14.34 4.19 3.70
CA VAL A 131 -15.09 5.42 3.96
C VAL A 131 -14.40 6.22 5.07
N GLY A 132 -14.38 7.55 4.93
CA GLY A 132 -13.78 8.45 5.94
C GLY A 132 -12.29 8.72 5.75
N SER A 133 -11.70 8.35 4.61
CA SER A 133 -10.30 8.68 4.31
C SER A 133 -10.10 10.19 4.10
N ALA A 134 -9.47 10.83 5.10
CA ALA A 134 -9.30 12.29 5.16
C ALA A 134 -8.07 12.76 4.37
N HIS A 135 -8.09 12.57 3.05
CA HIS A 135 -7.05 13.11 2.17
C HIS A 135 -7.65 14.01 1.09
N GLY A 136 -6.97 15.11 0.77
CA GLY A 136 -7.38 15.98 -0.33
C GLY A 136 -7.28 15.30 -1.70
N SER A 137 -8.18 15.66 -2.62
CA SER A 137 -8.24 15.10 -3.98
C SER A 137 -6.97 15.34 -4.77
N ARG A 138 -6.36 14.27 -5.28
CA ARG A 138 -5.04 14.31 -5.91
C ARG A 138 -4.85 13.25 -6.98
N ARG A 139 -3.91 13.51 -7.88
CA ARG A 139 -3.42 12.57 -8.90
C ARG A 139 -1.90 12.66 -9.02
N ALA A 140 -1.28 11.68 -9.66
CA ALA A 140 0.17 11.60 -9.86
C ALA A 140 0.95 11.77 -8.54
N HIS A 141 0.42 11.21 -7.46
CA HIS A 141 1.05 11.18 -6.14
C HIS A 141 1.80 9.86 -5.95
N GLY A 142 2.74 9.85 -5.02
CA GLY A 142 3.37 8.62 -4.53
C GLY A 142 2.58 8.05 -3.35
N MET A 143 2.60 6.73 -3.22
CA MET A 143 2.09 6.03 -2.05
C MET A 143 3.04 4.89 -1.71
N SER A 144 3.40 4.78 -0.44
CA SER A 144 4.17 3.66 0.09
C SER A 144 3.58 3.21 1.42
N TYR A 145 3.75 1.93 1.74
CA TYR A 145 3.51 1.44 3.09
C TYR A 145 4.79 1.63 3.91
N ASP A 146 4.62 2.16 5.12
CA ASP A 146 5.63 2.29 6.15
C ASP A 146 5.39 1.16 7.18
N PRO A 147 6.20 0.09 7.13
CA PRO A 147 6.00 -1.07 7.98
C PRO A 147 6.28 -0.79 9.45
N ASP A 148 7.20 0.14 9.75
CA ASP A 148 7.59 0.47 11.12
C ASP A 148 6.50 1.29 11.84
N ARG A 149 5.62 1.93 11.07
CA ARG A 149 4.49 2.72 11.58
C ARG A 149 3.12 2.07 11.32
N GLY A 150 3.06 0.95 10.62
CA GLY A 150 1.79 0.36 10.17
C GLY A 150 0.97 1.28 9.26
N GLN A 151 1.59 2.28 8.61
CA GLN A 151 0.90 3.39 7.98
C GLN A 151 1.11 3.43 6.48
N ILE A 152 0.12 3.95 5.76
CA ILE A 152 0.28 4.29 4.34
C ILE A 152 0.65 5.77 4.26
N VAL A 153 1.78 6.05 3.63
CA VAL A 153 2.31 7.39 3.39
C VAL A 153 1.95 7.81 1.97
N VAL A 154 1.11 8.82 1.86
CA VAL A 154 0.74 9.46 0.59
C VAL A 154 1.45 10.80 0.49
N PHE A 155 2.23 11.02 -0.56
CA PHE A 155 3.01 12.26 -0.70
C PHE A 155 2.95 12.84 -2.12
N GLY A 156 3.11 14.16 -2.18
CA GLY A 156 3.06 14.91 -3.41
C GLY A 156 1.72 14.78 -4.15
N GLY A 157 1.81 14.88 -5.47
CA GLY A 157 0.66 14.89 -6.36
C GLY A 157 0.19 16.28 -6.77
N VAL A 158 -0.61 16.31 -7.83
CA VAL A 158 -1.22 17.52 -8.35
C VAL A 158 -2.63 17.66 -7.76
N VAL A 159 -2.77 18.67 -6.91
CA VAL A 159 -4.07 19.19 -6.45
C VAL A 159 -4.34 20.47 -7.26
N VAL A 160 -5.61 20.85 -7.45
CA VAL A 160 -6.01 22.06 -8.23
C VAL A 160 -5.38 23.36 -7.67
N ILE A 161 -4.83 23.33 -6.44
CA ILE A 161 -3.85 24.29 -5.93
C ILE A 161 -2.65 23.52 -5.36
N THR A 162 -1.45 23.88 -5.78
CA THR A 162 -0.17 23.24 -5.38
C THR A 162 -0.03 23.23 -3.85
N ASN A 163 0.06 22.06 -3.24
CA ASN A 163 0.71 21.87 -1.94
C ASN A 163 1.25 20.43 -1.86
N GLY A 164 2.57 20.31 -1.69
CA GLY A 164 3.28 19.06 -1.45
C GLY A 164 3.01 18.50 -0.05
N ALA A 165 1.74 18.25 0.27
CA ALA A 165 1.34 17.73 1.57
C ALA A 165 1.45 16.21 1.61
N THR A 166 2.24 15.71 2.55
CA THR A 166 2.33 14.30 2.97
C THR A 166 1.20 13.99 3.95
N TRP A 167 0.57 12.83 3.79
CA TRP A 167 -0.53 12.36 4.64
C TRP A 167 -0.29 10.91 5.07
N HIS A 168 -0.72 10.57 6.29
CA HIS A 168 -0.63 9.24 6.88
C HIS A 168 -2.04 8.63 6.98
N TYR A 169 -2.17 7.33 6.68
CA TYR A 169 -3.40 6.56 6.89
C TYR A 169 -3.16 5.42 7.91
N GLY A 170 -3.98 5.39 8.95
CA GLY A 170 -4.01 4.43 10.07
C GLY A 170 -4.93 4.99 11.18
N PRO A 171 -5.40 4.20 12.17
CA PRO A 171 -5.94 4.81 13.38
C PRO A 171 -4.87 5.76 13.95
N PRO A 172 -5.23 6.93 14.51
CA PRO A 172 -4.24 7.76 15.19
C PRO A 172 -3.54 6.89 16.22
N ALA A 173 -2.20 6.88 16.22
CA ALA A 173 -1.45 6.20 17.27
C ALA A 173 -1.95 6.76 18.61
N VAL A 174 -2.62 5.91 19.39
CA VAL A 174 -3.03 6.27 20.74
C VAL A 174 -1.81 6.05 21.60
N CYS A 175 -1.28 7.11 22.17
CA CYS A 175 -0.13 7.01 23.05
C CYS A 175 -0.49 6.17 24.28
N GLN A 176 0.52 5.45 24.76
CA GLN A 176 0.46 4.49 25.85
C GLN A 176 -0.67 3.50 25.61
N SER A 177 -0.89 2.99 24.40
CA SER A 177 -1.94 1.99 24.11
C SER A 177 -1.47 0.57 24.40
N GLY A 178 -0.19 0.26 24.17
CA GLY A 178 0.30 -1.12 24.08
C GLY A 178 -0.22 -1.89 22.86
N ASP A 179 -1.05 -1.28 22.02
CA ASP A 179 -1.55 -1.85 20.76
C ASP A 179 -0.59 -1.41 19.66
N LEU A 180 0.30 -2.32 19.27
CA LEU A 180 1.41 -2.07 18.35
C LEU A 180 1.10 -2.53 16.93
N ASN A 181 0.12 -3.42 16.76
CA ASN A 181 -0.38 -3.84 15.46
C ASN A 181 -1.56 -2.96 14.96
N PHE A 182 -2.08 -2.09 15.82
CA PHE A 182 -3.16 -1.12 15.57
C PHE A 182 -4.51 -1.75 15.20
N ASP A 183 -4.80 -2.94 15.71
CA ASP A 183 -6.08 -3.62 15.48
C ASP A 183 -7.16 -3.25 16.53
N GLY A 184 -6.79 -2.46 17.54
CA GLY A 184 -7.65 -1.98 18.61
C GLY A 184 -7.67 -2.88 19.85
N VAL A 185 -6.84 -3.91 19.91
CA VAL A 185 -6.72 -4.87 21.02
C VAL A 185 -5.25 -5.00 21.41
N VAL A 186 -4.96 -5.17 22.70
CA VAL A 186 -3.63 -5.55 23.17
C VAL A 186 -3.62 -7.06 23.41
N ASP A 187 -2.90 -7.81 22.58
CA ASP A 187 -2.84 -9.27 22.65
C ASP A 187 -1.46 -9.84 22.28
N GLU A 188 -1.40 -11.17 22.12
CA GLU A 188 -0.15 -11.88 21.80
C GLU A 188 0.48 -11.45 20.47
N LEU A 189 -0.28 -10.84 19.56
CA LEU A 189 0.21 -10.31 18.28
C LEU A 189 1.01 -9.01 18.46
N ASP A 190 0.87 -8.32 19.59
CA ASP A 190 1.66 -7.12 19.92
C ASP A 190 3.03 -7.45 20.51
N VAL A 191 3.18 -8.64 21.12
CA VAL A 191 4.41 -9.06 21.81
C VAL A 191 5.64 -9.05 20.89
N PRO A 192 5.62 -9.61 19.67
CA PRO A 192 6.79 -9.60 18.79
C PRO A 192 7.19 -8.18 18.36
N LEU A 193 6.20 -7.28 18.24
CA LEU A 193 6.43 -5.88 17.88
C LEU A 193 7.06 -5.13 19.06
N PHE A 194 6.59 -5.38 20.28
CA PHE A 194 7.16 -4.80 21.50
C PHE A 194 8.62 -5.23 21.69
N VAL A 195 8.91 -6.52 21.51
CA VAL A 195 10.28 -7.06 21.62
C VAL A 195 11.20 -6.50 20.55
N ALA A 196 10.72 -6.31 19.32
CA ALA A 196 11.52 -5.73 18.25
C ALA A 196 11.98 -4.29 18.58
N LEU A 197 11.13 -3.51 19.25
CA LEU A 197 11.46 -2.15 19.69
C LEU A 197 12.54 -2.13 20.78
N GLN A 198 12.52 -3.10 21.71
CA GLN A 198 13.51 -3.20 22.79
C GLN A 198 14.91 -3.58 22.31
N LEU A 199 15.00 -4.24 21.14
CA LEU A 199 16.26 -4.73 20.58
C LEU A 199 16.93 -3.72 19.63
N ASP A 200 16.27 -2.61 19.28
CA ASP A 200 16.84 -1.59 18.42
C ASP A 200 17.75 -0.62 19.18
N SER A 201 19.05 -0.88 19.10
CA SER A 201 20.12 -0.06 19.71
C SER A 201 20.31 1.34 19.10
N ALA A 202 19.57 1.72 18.06
CA ALA A 202 19.80 2.96 17.32
C ALA A 202 19.15 4.22 17.95
N GLY A 203 18.22 4.08 18.91
CA GLY A 203 17.63 5.21 19.65
C GLY A 203 16.89 6.25 18.79
N VAL A 204 16.61 5.95 17.51
CA VAL A 204 15.82 6.80 16.62
C VAL A 204 14.50 6.09 16.37
N HIS A 205 13.45 6.75 16.80
CA HIS A 205 12.29 6.04 17.29
C HIS A 205 11.03 6.69 16.68
N PRO A 206 10.40 6.06 15.65
CA PRO A 206 9.25 6.61 14.89
C PRO A 206 7.99 6.94 15.73
N ALA A 207 6.92 7.44 15.10
CA ALA A 207 5.68 7.83 15.79
C ALA A 207 4.94 6.67 16.51
N THR A 208 5.41 5.43 16.32
CA THR A 208 5.05 4.20 17.03
C THR A 208 5.64 4.09 18.45
N PHE A 209 6.44 5.08 18.88
CA PHE A 209 7.05 5.06 20.20
C PHE A 209 6.10 5.42 21.32
N CYS A 210 5.20 6.37 21.12
CA CYS A 210 4.33 6.73 22.22
C CYS A 210 3.37 5.59 22.59
N SER A 211 3.02 4.67 21.67
CA SER A 211 2.21 3.49 22.00
C SER A 211 2.96 2.43 22.85
N ALA A 212 4.30 2.41 22.79
CA ALA A 212 5.17 1.48 23.52
C ALA A 212 5.88 2.10 24.73
N ASP A 213 6.00 3.44 24.77
CA ASP A 213 6.37 4.25 25.93
C ASP A 213 5.11 4.42 26.78
N MET A 214 4.92 3.46 27.67
CA MET A 214 3.72 3.24 28.46
C MET A 214 3.69 4.11 29.71
N ASP A 215 4.82 4.69 30.09
CA ASP A 215 4.97 5.60 31.23
C ASP A 215 5.24 7.08 30.85
N ASP A 216 5.33 7.40 29.55
CA ASP A 216 5.61 8.74 29.00
C ASP A 216 7.01 9.27 29.37
N SER A 217 7.96 8.39 29.65
CA SER A 217 9.32 8.77 30.02
C SER A 217 10.14 9.29 28.83
N GLY A 218 9.69 9.02 27.61
CA GLY A 218 10.39 9.33 26.36
C GLY A 218 11.38 8.26 25.93
N THR A 219 11.42 7.12 26.63
CA THR A 219 12.27 5.96 26.34
C THR A 219 11.47 4.68 26.46
N ILE A 220 11.76 3.67 25.63
CA ILE A 220 11.23 2.32 25.85
C ILE A 220 12.25 1.55 26.67
N ASP A 221 11.91 1.23 27.91
CA ASP A 221 12.79 0.52 28.83
C ASP A 221 12.08 -0.58 29.66
N GLY A 222 12.68 -0.96 30.78
CA GLY A 222 12.15 -2.03 31.62
C GLY A 222 10.82 -1.69 32.28
N ASP A 223 10.53 -0.41 32.50
CA ASP A 223 9.30 0.05 33.15
C ASP A 223 8.10 -0.09 32.19
N ASP A 224 8.32 0.07 30.88
CA ASP A 224 7.30 -0.15 29.85
C ASP A 224 6.93 -1.62 29.66
N ILE A 225 7.91 -2.53 29.83
CA ILE A 225 7.68 -3.98 29.71
C ILE A 225 6.62 -4.41 30.73
N GLN A 226 6.74 -3.95 31.97
CA GLN A 226 5.80 -4.34 33.02
C GLN A 226 4.40 -3.80 32.73
N LEU A 227 4.31 -2.54 32.27
CA LEU A 227 3.03 -1.92 31.91
C LEU A 227 2.37 -2.56 30.69
N PHE A 228 3.16 -3.05 29.75
CA PHE A 228 2.68 -3.80 28.60
C PHE A 228 2.17 -5.18 28.99
N LEU A 229 2.92 -5.93 29.82
CA LEU A 229 2.50 -7.24 30.31
C LEU A 229 1.20 -7.17 31.13
N ASP A 230 1.00 -6.10 31.91
CA ASP A 230 -0.20 -5.89 32.72
C ASP A 230 -1.47 -5.69 31.87
N ARG A 231 -1.33 -5.38 30.57
CA ARG A 231 -2.45 -5.19 29.63
C ARG A 231 -2.76 -6.39 28.77
N LEU A 232 -1.88 -7.39 28.75
CA LEU A 232 -2.17 -8.65 28.07
C LEU A 232 -3.32 -9.36 28.80
N PRO A 233 -4.23 -10.00 28.06
CA PRO A 233 -5.26 -10.82 28.68
C PRO A 233 -4.61 -11.95 29.50
N PRO A 234 -5.21 -12.35 30.63
CA PRO A 234 -4.70 -13.47 31.42
C PRO A 234 -4.72 -14.77 30.59
N SER A 235 -3.65 -15.55 30.73
CA SER A 235 -3.46 -16.86 30.10
C SER A 235 -4.49 -17.91 30.54
#